data_AF-A0AAQ0F9X9-F1
#
_entry.id   AF-A0AAQ0F9X9-F1
#
_cell.length_a   1.000
_cell.length_b   1.000
_cell.length_c   1.000
_cell.angle_alpha   90.00
_cell.angle_beta   90.00
_cell.angle_gamma   90.00
#
_symmetry.space_group_name_H-M   'P 1'
#
loop_
_entity.id
_entity.type
_entity.pdbx_description
1 polymer ?
#
loop_
_entity_poly.entity_id
_entity_poly.type
_entity_poly.pdbx_seq_one_letter_code
_entity_poly.pdbx_strand_id
1 'polypeptide(L)'
;MTGFISAVLLSASLVLDRRTARIPAGTAAFDLQLLSELRPMSAGESIHAYPGEESTFNCACCGGETRRITGELHQDDSVVGVYFVQWATGRPDHPPIIDLVLGDWGESAGPADRVLVSLIYIPREGGGPVSIVNAAERRVDISDLFEFALAREQVIGTPLAPLVFQMIDALWITDPRIADVKALDNVV
;
A
#
# COMPACT_ATOMS: atom_id res chain seq x y z
N MET A 1 44.33 -53.32 -19.87
CA MET A 1 45.53 -52.48 -20.06
C MET A 1 45.30 -51.59 -21.28
N THR A 2 44.91 -50.34 -21.02
CA THR A 2 44.83 -49.17 -21.93
C THR A 2 44.17 -48.10 -21.04
N GLY A 3 44.63 -46.87 -20.84
CA GLY A 3 45.70 -46.04 -21.38
C GLY A 3 45.24 -44.59 -21.14
N PHE A 4 46.01 -43.84 -20.34
CA PHE A 4 45.82 -42.43 -19.93
C PHE A 4 45.59 -41.46 -21.09
N ILE A 5 44.77 -40.40 -20.90
CA ILE A 5 45.11 -38.98 -21.18
C ILE A 5 44.29 -38.05 -20.25
N SER A 6 45.00 -37.15 -19.54
CA SER A 6 44.51 -36.03 -18.73
C SER A 6 43.91 -34.88 -19.55
N ALA A 7 42.98 -34.12 -18.97
CA ALA A 7 42.86 -32.69 -19.25
C ALA A 7 42.39 -31.91 -18.01
N VAL A 8 43.28 -31.05 -17.53
CA VAL A 8 43.11 -30.00 -16.51
C VAL A 8 42.64 -28.73 -17.22
N LEU A 9 41.74 -27.94 -16.61
CA LEU A 9 41.53 -26.49 -16.79
C LEU A 9 40.61 -26.04 -15.64
N LEU A 10 41.11 -25.53 -14.51
CA LEU A 10 41.52 -24.14 -14.19
C LEU A 10 40.47 -23.03 -14.47
N SER A 11 39.89 -22.53 -13.37
CA SER A 11 39.76 -21.12 -12.96
C SER A 11 38.84 -20.16 -13.72
N ALA A 12 37.91 -19.53 -12.99
CA ALA A 12 38.01 -18.10 -12.65
C ALA A 12 36.93 -17.68 -11.64
N SER A 13 37.37 -17.31 -10.44
CA SER A 13 36.61 -16.46 -9.52
C SER A 13 36.48 -15.07 -10.13
N LEU A 14 35.27 -14.54 -10.24
CA LEU A 14 35.04 -13.11 -10.48
C LEU A 14 34.38 -12.51 -9.24
N VAL A 15 35.27 -12.03 -8.36
CA VAL A 15 34.99 -10.91 -7.46
C VAL A 15 34.73 -9.69 -8.35
N LEU A 16 33.49 -9.21 -8.40
CA LEU A 16 33.15 -7.91 -8.96
C LEU A 16 32.74 -6.98 -7.81
N ASP A 17 33.78 -6.32 -7.33
CA ASP A 17 33.88 -4.92 -6.88
C ASP A 17 32.60 -4.21 -6.38
N ARG A 18 32.56 -4.00 -5.07
CA ARG A 18 31.73 -2.98 -4.42
C ARG A 18 32.43 -1.63 -4.53
N ARG A 19 32.16 -0.88 -5.60
CA ARG A 19 32.18 0.60 -5.61
C ARG A 19 31.67 1.12 -6.95
N THR A 20 30.73 2.07 -6.87
CA THR A 20 30.25 2.94 -7.95
C THR A 20 29.54 2.27 -9.13
N ALA A 21 28.29 1.83 -8.91
CA ALA A 21 27.29 1.75 -9.96
C ALA A 21 26.14 2.71 -9.62
N ARG A 22 25.98 3.76 -10.44
CA ARG A 22 24.80 4.62 -10.47
C ARG A 22 23.56 3.75 -10.60
N ILE A 23 22.55 3.99 -9.76
CA ILE A 23 21.21 3.46 -9.91
C ILE A 23 20.65 4.01 -11.23
N PRO A 24 20.34 3.18 -12.25
CA PRO A 24 19.55 3.65 -13.37
C PRO A 24 18.10 3.82 -12.90
N ALA A 25 17.54 5.01 -13.13
CA ALA A 25 16.11 5.24 -13.03
C ALA A 25 15.40 4.32 -14.05
N GLY A 26 14.41 3.57 -13.57
CA GLY A 26 13.63 2.65 -14.37
C GLY A 26 14.09 1.21 -14.20
N THR A 27 13.38 0.48 -13.33
CA THR A 27 12.61 -0.74 -13.63
C THR A 27 12.48 -1.52 -12.31
N ALA A 28 11.63 -1.05 -11.39
CA ALA A 28 10.97 -2.00 -10.51
C ALA A 28 9.93 -2.69 -11.39
N ALA A 29 10.35 -3.76 -12.06
CA ALA A 29 9.42 -4.72 -12.61
C ALA A 29 8.74 -5.35 -11.40
N PHE A 30 7.68 -4.69 -10.95
CA PHE A 30 6.65 -5.32 -10.16
C PHE A 30 6.24 -6.55 -10.97
N ASP A 31 6.49 -7.73 -10.42
CA ASP A 31 6.36 -8.96 -11.18
C ASP A 31 4.93 -9.08 -11.72
N LEU A 32 4.79 -9.02 -13.05
CA LEU A 32 3.50 -9.18 -13.72
C LEU A 32 2.90 -10.56 -13.46
N GLN A 33 3.70 -11.54 -13.02
CA GLN A 33 3.17 -12.82 -12.54
C GLN A 33 2.41 -12.67 -11.21
N LEU A 34 2.86 -11.80 -10.30
CA LEU A 34 2.12 -11.47 -9.06
C LEU A 34 0.77 -10.80 -9.36
N LEU A 35 0.69 -10.02 -10.45
CA LEU A 35 -0.56 -9.44 -10.96
C LEU A 35 -1.43 -10.42 -11.75
N SER A 36 -0.85 -11.52 -12.28
CA SER A 36 -1.60 -12.58 -12.97
C SER A 36 -2.24 -13.60 -12.01
N GLU A 37 -1.73 -13.67 -10.78
CA GLU A 37 -2.29 -14.40 -9.64
C GLU A 37 -3.44 -13.63 -8.97
N LEU A 38 -3.57 -12.31 -9.23
CA LEU A 38 -4.76 -11.55 -8.88
C LEU A 38 -5.91 -12.05 -9.76
N ARG A 39 -6.56 -13.12 -9.30
CA ARG A 39 -7.77 -13.68 -9.88
C ARG A 39 -8.73 -12.52 -10.16
N PRO A 40 -9.29 -12.40 -11.38
CA PRO A 40 -10.36 -11.44 -11.62
C PRO A 40 -11.47 -11.75 -10.62
N MET A 41 -11.64 -10.85 -9.64
CA MET A 41 -12.57 -11.04 -8.54
C MET A 41 -13.96 -11.23 -9.13
N SER A 42 -14.54 -12.39 -8.85
CA SER A 42 -15.91 -12.67 -9.25
C SER A 42 -16.84 -11.77 -8.42
N ALA A 43 -17.96 -11.35 -8.99
CA ALA A 43 -18.90 -10.38 -8.41
C ALA A 43 -19.58 -10.82 -7.09
N GLY A 44 -19.13 -11.89 -6.42
CA GLY A 44 -19.64 -12.39 -5.15
C GLY A 44 -18.66 -12.34 -3.97
N GLU A 45 -17.42 -11.91 -4.18
CA GLU A 45 -16.39 -11.85 -3.13
C GLU A 45 -16.30 -10.41 -2.60
N SER A 46 -16.83 -10.17 -1.40
CA SER A 46 -16.91 -8.83 -0.80
C SER A 46 -15.78 -8.60 0.19
N ILE A 47 -15.05 -7.50 0.03
CA ILE A 47 -14.07 -7.05 1.02
C ILE A 47 -14.79 -6.45 2.22
N HIS A 48 -14.33 -6.76 3.44
CA HIS A 48 -14.86 -6.20 4.68
C HIS A 48 -13.73 -5.62 5.54
N ALA A 49 -13.95 -4.45 6.16
CA ALA A 49 -13.00 -3.86 7.08
C ALA A 49 -13.22 -4.39 8.51
N TYR A 50 -12.14 -4.76 9.17
CA TYR A 50 -12.11 -5.18 10.56
C TYR A 50 -11.33 -4.13 11.37
N PRO A 51 -12.02 -3.37 12.25
CA PRO A 51 -11.39 -2.32 13.04
C PRO A 51 -10.24 -2.81 13.91
N GLY A 52 -9.08 -2.17 13.77
CA GLY A 52 -7.93 -2.31 14.65
C GLY A 52 -7.81 -1.14 15.62
N GLU A 53 -6.59 -0.63 15.76
CA GLU A 53 -6.26 0.41 16.73
C GLU A 53 -6.83 1.79 16.35
N GLU A 54 -6.91 2.65 17.36
CA GLU A 54 -7.21 4.07 17.21
C GLU A 54 -6.25 4.88 18.07
N SER A 55 -5.77 6.00 17.53
CA SER A 55 -4.84 6.90 18.21
C SER A 55 -5.14 8.36 17.88
N THR A 56 -4.69 9.25 18.77
CA THR A 56 -4.77 10.70 18.59
C THR A 56 -3.40 11.31 18.87
N PHE A 57 -2.98 12.24 18.02
CA PHE A 57 -1.71 12.96 18.14
C PHE A 57 -1.81 14.35 17.53
N ASN A 58 -0.84 15.22 17.78
CA ASN A 58 -0.81 16.56 17.18
C ASN A 58 -0.02 16.55 15.87
N CYS A 59 -0.54 17.17 14.80
CA CYS A 59 0.19 17.27 13.53
C CYS A 59 1.50 18.03 13.75
N ALA A 60 2.61 17.47 13.27
CA ALA A 60 3.90 18.18 13.25
C ALA A 60 3.86 19.46 12.38
N CYS A 61 2.92 19.53 11.43
CA CYS A 61 2.75 20.64 10.50
C CYS A 61 2.13 21.90 11.14
N CYS A 62 1.03 21.74 11.88
CA CYS A 62 0.17 22.83 12.33
C CYS A 62 -0.23 22.72 13.80
N GLY A 63 0.17 21.65 14.50
CA GLY A 63 -0.20 21.37 15.88
C GLY A 63 -1.64 20.91 16.08
N GLY A 64 -2.45 20.84 15.02
CA GLY A 64 -3.85 20.42 15.10
C GLY A 64 -4.00 18.97 15.54
N GLU A 65 -5.02 18.71 16.35
CA GLU A 65 -5.38 17.34 16.75
C GLU A 65 -5.71 16.50 15.53
N THR A 66 -5.03 15.36 15.43
CA THR A 66 -5.11 14.41 14.33
C THR A 66 -5.46 13.05 14.89
N ARG A 67 -6.49 12.42 14.32
CA ARG A 67 -6.88 11.05 14.64
C ARG A 67 -6.34 10.12 13.58
N ARG A 68 -5.98 8.91 14.01
CA ARG A 68 -5.61 7.81 13.13
C ARG A 68 -6.32 6.55 13.57
N ILE A 69 -6.95 5.89 12.62
CA ILE A 69 -7.49 4.54 12.78
C ILE A 69 -6.72 3.58 11.91
N THR A 70 -6.59 2.34 12.38
CA THR A 70 -6.04 1.22 11.62
C THR A 70 -7.04 0.07 11.59
N GLY A 71 -6.79 -0.88 10.69
CA GLY A 71 -7.52 -2.13 10.66
C GLY A 71 -7.15 -2.97 9.46
N GLU A 72 -7.79 -4.13 9.35
CA GLU A 72 -7.53 -5.10 8.31
C GLU A 72 -8.66 -5.09 7.28
N LEU A 73 -8.32 -5.37 6.03
CA LEU A 73 -9.25 -5.63 4.95
C LEU A 73 -9.22 -7.12 4.67
N HIS A 74 -10.36 -7.78 4.83
CA HIS A 74 -10.49 -9.21 4.63
C HIS A 74 -11.29 -9.49 3.38
N GLN A 75 -10.85 -10.48 2.63
CA GLN A 75 -11.62 -11.15 1.60
C GLN A 75 -11.83 -12.58 2.06
N ASP A 76 -13.08 -12.95 2.31
CA ASP A 76 -13.45 -14.17 3.03
C ASP A 76 -12.67 -14.28 4.37
N ASP A 77 -11.87 -15.33 4.55
CA ASP A 77 -11.05 -15.55 5.75
C ASP A 77 -9.59 -15.07 5.58
N SER A 78 -9.27 -14.37 4.48
CA SER A 78 -7.90 -13.92 4.16
C SER A 78 -7.73 -12.41 4.31
N VAL A 79 -6.67 -11.99 4.98
CA VAL A 79 -6.25 -10.58 5.01
C VAL A 79 -5.64 -10.20 3.66
N VAL A 80 -6.29 -9.29 2.94
CA VAL A 80 -5.83 -8.77 1.63
C VAL A 80 -5.17 -7.39 1.75
N GLY A 81 -5.25 -6.77 2.92
CA GLY A 81 -4.54 -5.53 3.20
C GLY A 81 -4.76 -5.00 4.61
N VAL A 82 -3.98 -3.99 4.96
CA VAL A 82 -4.15 -3.19 6.18
C VAL A 82 -4.33 -1.74 5.78
N TYR A 83 -5.29 -1.06 6.41
CA TYR A 83 -5.54 0.35 6.18
C TYR A 83 -5.07 1.21 7.36
N PHE A 84 -4.69 2.43 7.02
CA PHE A 84 -4.45 3.52 7.95
C PHE A 84 -5.21 4.73 7.44
N VAL A 85 -6.13 5.27 8.24
CA VAL A 85 -6.83 6.52 7.90
C VAL A 85 -6.43 7.56 8.91
N GLN A 86 -6.00 8.72 8.42
CA GLN A 86 -5.56 9.84 9.23
C GLN A 86 -6.28 11.12 8.81
N TRP A 87 -6.83 11.85 9.77
CA TRP A 87 -7.48 13.13 9.53
C TRP A 87 -7.30 14.09 10.70
N ALA A 88 -7.29 15.39 10.40
CA ALA A 88 -7.31 16.43 11.41
C ALA A 88 -8.76 16.74 11.82
N THR A 89 -9.06 16.72 13.12
CA THR A 89 -10.43 16.88 13.64
C THR A 89 -10.97 18.26 13.28
N GLY A 90 -12.08 18.32 12.53
CA GLY A 90 -12.75 19.58 12.15
C GLY A 90 -11.95 20.46 11.18
N ARG A 91 -10.97 19.90 10.46
CA ARG A 91 -10.07 20.63 9.56
C ARG A 91 -10.18 20.09 8.14
N PRO A 92 -11.23 20.44 7.37
CA PRO A 92 -11.37 19.97 5.99
C PRO A 92 -10.31 20.57 5.05
N ASP A 93 -9.67 21.68 5.45
CA ASP A 93 -8.50 22.26 4.81
C ASP A 93 -7.23 21.38 4.91
N HIS A 94 -7.27 20.35 5.76
CA HIS A 94 -6.26 19.30 5.89
C HIS A 94 -6.90 17.97 5.47
N PRO A 95 -6.89 17.65 4.17
CA PRO A 95 -7.67 16.53 3.65
C PRO A 95 -7.24 15.20 4.30
N PRO A 96 -8.20 14.31 4.64
CA PRO A 96 -7.89 13.00 5.16
C PRO A 96 -7.02 12.20 4.19
N ILE A 97 -6.10 11.44 4.76
CA ILE A 97 -5.21 10.55 4.02
C ILE A 97 -5.53 9.12 4.39
N ILE A 98 -5.53 8.26 3.37
CA ILE A 98 -5.79 6.84 3.50
C ILE A 98 -4.58 6.11 2.89
N ASP A 99 -3.90 5.33 3.70
CA ASP A 99 -2.77 4.50 3.29
C ASP A 99 -3.23 3.03 3.33
N LEU A 100 -3.06 2.31 2.22
CA LEU A 100 -3.39 0.89 2.08
C LEU A 100 -2.10 0.11 1.86
N VAL A 101 -1.81 -0.84 2.76
CA VAL A 101 -0.73 -1.80 2.59
C VAL A 101 -1.32 -3.10 2.06
N LEU A 102 -1.04 -3.41 0.80
CA LEU A 102 -1.64 -4.48 0.01
C LEU A 102 -0.62 -5.58 -0.24
N GLY A 103 -1.05 -6.83 -0.26
CA GLY A 103 -0.18 -7.98 -0.54
C GLY A 103 -0.47 -9.16 0.36
N ASP A 104 0.50 -10.06 0.49
CA ASP A 104 0.34 -11.28 1.28
C ASP A 104 0.57 -11.02 2.78
N TRP A 105 -0.37 -11.49 3.61
CA TRP A 105 -0.34 -11.40 5.08
C TRP A 105 -0.30 -12.78 5.76
N GLY A 106 -0.09 -13.85 4.99
CA GLY A 106 0.11 -15.19 5.51
C GLY A 106 1.37 -15.35 6.36
N GLU A 107 1.49 -16.49 7.05
CA GLU A 107 2.54 -16.74 8.05
C GLU A 107 3.97 -16.62 7.51
N SER A 108 4.18 -16.89 6.22
CA SER A 108 5.49 -16.80 5.56
C SER A 108 5.75 -15.45 4.87
N ALA A 109 4.76 -14.57 4.80
CA ALA A 109 4.84 -13.33 4.05
C ALA A 109 5.57 -12.23 4.84
N GLY A 110 6.40 -11.47 4.14
CA GLY A 110 7.15 -10.35 4.69
C GLY A 110 6.83 -9.02 4.00
N PRO A 111 7.52 -7.93 4.38
CA PRO A 111 7.37 -6.62 3.73
C PRO A 111 7.63 -6.66 2.22
N ALA A 112 8.51 -7.55 1.76
CA ALA A 112 8.81 -7.79 0.34
C ALA A 112 7.59 -8.20 -0.50
N ASP A 113 6.59 -8.80 0.14
CA ASP A 113 5.37 -9.29 -0.52
C ASP A 113 4.24 -8.23 -0.50
N ARG A 114 4.57 -7.00 -0.11
CA ARG A 114 3.60 -5.93 0.14
C ARG A 114 3.99 -4.60 -0.48
N VAL A 115 2.96 -3.84 -0.83
CA VAL A 115 3.07 -2.49 -1.37
C VAL A 115 2.20 -1.50 -0.64
N LEU A 116 2.64 -0.26 -0.61
CA LEU A 116 1.84 0.87 -0.15
C LEU A 116 1.21 1.59 -1.34
N VAL A 117 -0.11 1.79 -1.25
CA VAL A 117 -0.88 2.73 -2.07
C VAL A 117 -1.48 3.79 -1.16
N SER A 118 -1.31 5.06 -1.51
CA SER A 118 -1.85 6.18 -0.75
C SER A 118 -2.95 6.89 -1.53
N LEU A 119 -3.97 7.35 -0.81
CA LEU A 119 -5.09 8.11 -1.33
C LEU A 119 -5.35 9.33 -0.46
N ILE A 120 -6.00 10.32 -1.06
CA ILE A 120 -6.52 11.49 -0.37
C ILE A 120 -8.03 11.56 -0.58
N TYR A 121 -8.77 11.89 0.48
CA TYR A 121 -10.17 12.25 0.40
C TYR A 121 -10.29 13.77 0.47
N ILE A 122 -11.03 14.39 -0.44
CA ILE A 122 -11.25 15.85 -0.44
C ILE A 122 -12.68 16.13 0.02
N PRO A 123 -12.92 16.44 1.32
CA PRO A 123 -14.27 16.67 1.83
C PRO A 123 -15.01 17.75 1.02
N ARG A 124 -16.31 17.53 0.80
CA ARG A 124 -17.21 18.47 0.11
C ARG A 124 -18.63 18.27 0.64
N GLU A 125 -19.48 19.29 0.52
CA GLU A 125 -20.89 19.18 0.87
C GLU A 125 -21.52 18.01 0.11
N GLY A 126 -22.09 17.05 0.84
CA GLY A 126 -22.70 15.85 0.28
C GLY A 126 -21.73 14.72 -0.13
N GLY A 127 -20.44 14.86 0.13
CA GLY A 127 -19.43 13.83 -0.11
C GLY A 127 -18.36 14.27 -1.13
N GLY A 128 -17.12 13.96 -0.80
CA GLY A 128 -15.93 14.31 -1.55
C GLY A 128 -15.43 13.24 -2.52
N PRO A 129 -14.57 13.59 -3.50
CA PRO A 129 -13.84 12.60 -4.26
C PRO A 129 -12.69 11.98 -3.44
N VAL A 130 -12.44 10.69 -3.66
CA VAL A 130 -11.20 10.01 -3.27
C VAL A 130 -10.26 9.95 -4.47
N SER A 131 -8.96 10.16 -4.27
CA SER A 131 -7.96 10.14 -5.35
C SER A 131 -6.67 9.47 -4.90
N ILE A 132 -6.14 8.57 -5.73
CA ILE A 132 -4.80 7.98 -5.54
C ILE A 132 -3.73 9.06 -5.66
N VAL A 133 -2.79 9.10 -4.73
CA VAL A 133 -1.66 10.04 -4.72
C VAL A 133 -0.33 9.29 -4.80
N ASN A 134 0.78 10.02 -4.97
CA ASN A 134 2.10 9.40 -4.98
C ASN A 134 2.49 8.96 -3.56
N ALA A 135 2.53 7.66 -3.30
CA ALA A 135 2.93 7.14 -2.00
C ALA A 135 4.43 7.27 -1.73
N ALA A 136 5.26 7.18 -2.78
CA ALA A 136 6.72 7.24 -2.66
C ALA A 136 7.25 8.61 -2.20
N GLU A 137 6.46 9.68 -2.39
CA GLU A 137 6.80 11.03 -1.93
C GLU A 137 6.36 11.30 -0.49
N ARG A 138 5.62 10.36 0.12
CA ARG A 138 5.09 10.52 1.48
C ARG A 138 6.08 10.02 2.51
N ARG A 139 6.20 10.76 3.61
CA ARG A 139 6.81 10.26 4.85
C ARG A 139 5.74 9.55 5.66
N VAL A 140 5.80 8.23 5.70
CA VAL A 140 4.86 7.38 6.44
C VAL A 140 5.61 6.65 7.55
N ASP A 141 4.99 6.54 8.72
CA ASP A 141 5.55 5.89 9.93
C ASP A 141 5.19 4.39 9.98
N ILE A 142 5.10 3.77 8.79
CA ILE A 142 4.67 2.38 8.59
C ILE A 142 5.55 1.67 7.55
N SER A 143 6.76 2.20 7.32
CA SER A 143 7.70 1.70 6.30
C SER A 143 8.13 0.26 6.53
N ASP A 144 8.05 -0.24 7.76
CA ASP A 144 8.45 -1.60 8.10
C ASP A 144 7.42 -2.66 7.63
N LEU A 145 6.26 -2.23 7.10
CA LEU A 145 5.18 -3.12 6.66
C LEU A 145 5.22 -3.46 5.16
N PHE A 146 6.04 -2.79 4.35
CA PHE A 146 6.07 -2.97 2.90
C PHE A 146 7.45 -2.66 2.32
N GLU A 147 7.74 -3.19 1.13
CA GLU A 147 9.00 -2.92 0.42
C GLU A 147 8.87 -1.73 -0.54
N PHE A 148 7.72 -1.61 -1.22
CA PHE A 148 7.53 -0.58 -2.24
C PHE A 148 6.34 0.33 -1.97
N ALA A 149 6.59 1.64 -1.94
CA ALA A 149 5.55 2.65 -2.04
C ALA A 149 5.32 3.01 -3.51
N LEU A 150 4.08 2.85 -3.99
CA LEU A 150 3.75 3.05 -5.41
C LEU A 150 3.46 4.52 -5.73
N ALA A 151 4.03 4.99 -6.85
CA ALA A 151 3.61 6.26 -7.45
C ALA A 151 2.22 6.13 -8.07
N ARG A 152 1.52 7.27 -8.22
CA ARG A 152 0.16 7.31 -8.77
C ARG A 152 0.09 6.65 -10.16
N GLU A 153 1.09 6.92 -10.99
CA GLU A 153 1.19 6.43 -12.37
C GLU A 153 1.43 4.91 -12.45
N GLN A 154 1.92 4.30 -11.37
CA GLN A 154 2.09 2.85 -11.27
C GLN A 154 0.80 2.13 -10.86
N VAL A 155 -0.19 2.87 -10.33
CA VAL A 155 -1.49 2.33 -9.93
C VAL A 155 -2.54 2.60 -11.01
N ILE A 156 -2.66 3.85 -11.47
CA ILE A 156 -3.69 4.26 -12.42
C ILE A 156 -3.50 3.57 -13.78
N GLY A 157 -4.60 3.06 -14.34
CA GLY A 157 -4.58 2.33 -15.62
C GLY A 157 -4.17 0.87 -15.49
N THR A 158 -3.91 0.39 -14.27
CA THR A 158 -3.64 -1.04 -13.99
C THR A 158 -4.84 -1.70 -13.32
N PRO A 159 -4.90 -3.05 -13.28
CA PRO A 159 -5.91 -3.78 -12.51
C PRO A 159 -5.90 -3.50 -11.00
N LEU A 160 -4.81 -2.93 -10.47
CA LEU A 160 -4.70 -2.57 -9.05
C LEU A 160 -5.64 -1.40 -8.69
N ALA A 161 -5.89 -0.47 -9.60
CA ALA A 161 -6.71 0.71 -9.29
C ALA A 161 -8.17 0.34 -8.93
N PRO A 162 -8.88 -0.51 -9.72
CA PRO A 162 -10.20 -0.99 -9.32
C PRO A 162 -10.23 -1.72 -7.98
N LEU A 163 -9.21 -2.54 -7.67
CA LEU A 163 -9.10 -3.23 -6.38
C LEU A 163 -8.96 -2.23 -5.23
N VAL A 164 -8.07 -1.25 -5.38
CA VAL A 164 -7.89 -0.16 -4.40
C VAL A 164 -9.20 0.57 -4.13
N PHE A 165 -9.96 0.92 -5.17
CA PHE A 165 -11.26 1.59 -4.98
C PHE A 165 -12.30 0.68 -4.33
N GLN A 166 -12.32 -0.62 -4.64
CA GLN A 166 -13.20 -1.56 -3.95
C GLN A 166 -12.88 -1.67 -2.45
N MET A 167 -11.59 -1.69 -2.09
CA MET A 167 -11.13 -1.68 -0.70
C MET A 167 -11.55 -0.41 0.04
N ILE A 168 -11.49 0.74 -0.64
CA ILE A 168 -11.99 2.00 -0.08
C ILE A 168 -13.51 1.95 0.11
N ASP A 169 -14.27 1.46 -0.87
CA ASP A 169 -15.72 1.33 -0.75
C ASP A 169 -16.10 0.42 0.44
N ALA A 170 -15.41 -0.72 0.57
CA ALA A 170 -15.56 -1.63 1.70
C ALA A 170 -15.29 -0.92 3.04
N LEU A 171 -14.15 -0.23 3.17
CA LEU A 171 -13.81 0.56 4.34
C LEU A 171 -14.89 1.62 4.65
N TRP A 172 -15.36 2.34 3.63
CA TRP A 172 -16.34 3.43 3.77
C TRP A 172 -17.71 2.94 4.22
N ILE A 173 -18.06 1.69 3.92
CA ILE A 173 -19.33 1.07 4.26
C ILE A 173 -19.26 0.35 5.62
N THR A 174 -18.15 -0.31 5.91
CA THR A 174 -18.09 -1.33 6.98
C THR A 174 -17.38 -0.87 8.25
N ASP A 175 -16.45 0.08 8.19
CA ASP A 175 -15.85 0.64 9.41
C ASP A 175 -16.68 1.84 9.91
N PRO A 176 -17.39 1.73 11.04
CA PRO A 176 -18.23 2.80 11.57
C PRO A 176 -17.44 4.06 11.93
N ARG A 177 -16.13 3.97 12.20
CA ARG A 177 -15.28 5.12 12.56
C ARG A 177 -15.07 6.08 11.38
N ILE A 178 -15.32 5.63 10.15
CA ILE A 178 -15.32 6.50 8.97
C ILE A 178 -16.41 7.58 9.05
N ALA A 179 -17.43 7.42 9.90
CA ALA A 179 -18.41 8.48 10.17
C ALA A 179 -17.74 9.81 10.59
N ASP A 180 -16.63 9.76 11.33
CA ASP A 180 -15.91 10.96 11.78
C ASP A 180 -15.17 11.66 10.62
N VAL A 181 -14.72 10.89 9.63
CA VAL A 181 -14.12 11.41 8.40
C VAL A 181 -15.21 12.05 7.53
N LYS A 182 -16.36 11.38 7.38
CA LYS A 182 -17.54 11.90 6.66
C LYS A 182 -18.12 13.15 7.32
N ALA A 183 -17.96 13.31 8.64
CA ALA A 183 -18.39 14.52 9.33
C ALA A 183 -17.68 15.79 8.82
N LEU A 184 -16.50 15.66 8.19
CA LEU A 184 -15.79 16.76 7.57
C LEU A 184 -16.55 17.38 6.38
N ASP A 185 -17.45 16.61 5.75
CA ASP A 185 -18.29 17.09 4.65
C ASP A 185 -19.30 18.16 5.10
N ASN A 186 -19.55 18.27 6.41
CA ASN A 186 -20.50 19.24 6.98
C ASN A 186 -19.83 20.53 7.48
N VAL A 187 -18.52 20.65 7.35
CA VAL A 187 -17.74 21.81 7.84
C VAL A 187 -16.93 22.50 6.74
N VAL A 188 -17.10 22.06 5.49
CA VAL A 188 -16.56 22.71 4.28
C VAL A 188 -17.37 23.91 3.83
#